data_AF-A0A968ULF4-F1
#
_entry.id   AF-A0A968ULF4-F1
#
_cell.length_a   1.000
_cell.length_b   1.000
_cell.length_c   1.000
_cell.angle_alpha   90.00
_cell.angle_beta   90.00
_cell.angle_gamma   90.00
#
_symmetry.space_group_name_H-M   'P 1'
#
loop_
_entity.id
_entity.type
_entity.pdbx_description
1 polymer ?
#
loop_
_entity_poly.entity_id
_entity_poly.type
_entity_poly.pdbx_seq_one_letter_code
_entity_poly.pdbx_strand_id
1 'polypeptide(L)'
;MLEHKQVYLLSLLNVSPAMFPRSELSLEKDKFNFALMLAHDLKEFPTLECIALTPQQRLDVLGIYLRLINRCVVNPEDIQEMESLLGANKASRLESNATLKARLETDFVNS
;
A
#
# COMPACT_ATOMS: atom_id res chain seq x y z
N MET A 1 28.33 -10.66 -19.62
CA MET A 1 28.21 -10.49 -18.15
C MET A 1 27.06 -9.55 -17.70
N LEU A 2 26.14 -9.14 -18.57
CA LEU A 2 25.02 -8.25 -18.21
C LEU A 2 23.64 -8.94 -18.19
N GLU A 3 23.49 -10.08 -18.86
CA GLU A 3 22.18 -10.74 -19.00
C GLU A 3 21.76 -11.53 -17.75
N HIS A 4 22.70 -12.02 -16.94
CA HIS A 4 22.38 -12.77 -15.72
C HIS A 4 21.86 -11.89 -14.57
N LYS A 5 22.13 -10.58 -14.57
CA LYS A 5 21.60 -9.66 -13.55
C LYS A 5 20.14 -9.27 -13.81
N GLN A 6 19.71 -9.17 -15.07
CA GLN A 6 18.32 -8.87 -15.40
C GLN A 6 17.38 -10.04 -15.14
N VAL A 7 17.83 -11.28 -15.39
CA VAL A 7 17.04 -12.49 -15.09
C VAL A 7 16.80 -12.65 -13.59
N TYR A 8 17.77 -12.27 -12.74
CA TYR A 8 17.62 -12.34 -11.28
C TYR A 8 16.60 -11.32 -10.73
N LEU A 9 16.53 -10.13 -11.33
CA LEU A 9 15.53 -9.11 -10.98
C LEU A 9 14.12 -9.49 -11.44
N LEU A 10 14.00 -10.14 -12.60
CA LEU A 10 12.71 -10.65 -13.09
C LEU A 10 12.25 -11.90 -12.33
N SER A 11 13.17 -12.73 -11.82
CA SER A 11 12.80 -13.84 -10.95
C SER A 11 12.31 -13.39 -9.58
N LEU A 12 12.79 -12.26 -9.05
CA LEU A 12 12.27 -11.65 -7.81
C LEU A 12 10.83 -11.12 -7.96
N LEU A 13 10.43 -10.75 -9.17
CA LEU A 13 9.06 -10.31 -9.49
C LEU A 13 8.07 -11.47 -9.68
N ASN A 14 8.57 -12.69 -9.88
CA ASN A 14 7.77 -13.91 -10.07
C ASN A 14 7.89 -14.92 -8.91
N VAL A 15 8.54 -14.54 -7.80
CA VAL A 15 8.38 -15.28 -6.55
C VAL A 15 7.00 -14.91 -6.03
N SER A 16 6.01 -15.79 -6.23
CA SER A 16 4.91 -15.87 -5.26
C SER A 16 5.61 -16.07 -3.92
N PRO A 17 5.58 -15.10 -3.00
CA PRO A 17 6.44 -15.11 -1.82
C PRO A 17 6.21 -16.44 -1.14
N ALA A 18 7.24 -17.31 -1.16
CA ALA A 18 7.18 -18.62 -0.56
C ALA A 18 6.62 -18.42 0.86
N MET A 19 5.40 -18.91 1.08
CA MET A 19 4.60 -18.64 2.27
C MET A 19 5.22 -19.39 3.45
N PHE A 20 6.37 -18.93 3.93
CA PHE A 20 6.74 -19.18 5.30
C PHE A 20 5.67 -18.51 6.17
N PRO A 21 5.06 -19.24 7.12
CA PRO A 21 4.08 -18.64 8.01
C PRO A 21 4.73 -17.44 8.71
N ARG A 22 4.10 -16.27 8.58
CA ARG A 22 4.62 -15.05 9.18
C ARG A 22 4.48 -15.14 10.69
N SER A 23 5.52 -14.69 11.41
CA SER A 23 5.43 -14.52 12.85
C SER A 23 4.34 -13.50 13.21
N GLU A 24 3.76 -13.60 14.41
CA GLU A 24 2.77 -12.63 14.88
C GLU A 24 3.31 -11.19 14.83
N LEU A 25 4.57 -11.00 15.22
CA LEU A 25 5.25 -9.71 15.14
C LEU A 25 5.38 -9.20 13.69
N SER A 26 5.70 -10.09 12.74
CA SER A 26 5.76 -9.73 11.32
C SER A 26 4.38 -9.32 10.80
N LEU A 27 3.31 -9.98 11.24
CA LEU A 27 1.93 -9.62 10.86
C LEU A 27 1.50 -8.27 11.45
N GLU A 28 1.90 -7.97 12.69
CA GLU A 28 1.66 -6.65 13.29
C GLU A 28 2.42 -5.54 12.54
N LYS A 29 3.69 -5.78 12.20
CA LYS A 29 4.49 -4.87 11.37
C LYS A 29 3.88 -4.68 9.99
N ASP A 30 3.41 -5.74 9.33
CA ASP A 30 2.74 -5.66 8.04
C ASP A 30 1.49 -4.77 8.12
N LYS A 31 0.66 -4.90 9.16
CA LYS A 31 -0.53 -4.06 9.35
C LYS A 31 -0.17 -2.59 9.58
N PHE A 32 0.83 -2.34 10.42
CA PHE A 32 1.33 -1.00 10.69
C PHE A 32 1.87 -0.34 9.41
N ASN A 33 2.76 -1.05 8.71
CA ASN A 33 3.35 -0.58 7.46
C ASN A 33 2.29 -0.40 6.37
N PHE A 34 1.29 -1.28 6.30
CA PHE A 34 0.18 -1.17 5.37
C PHE A 34 -0.57 0.14 5.54
N ALA A 35 -0.91 0.53 6.77
CA ALA A 35 -1.60 1.79 7.03
C ALA A 35 -0.80 3.01 6.55
N LEU A 36 0.52 3.02 6.80
CA LEU A 36 1.40 4.11 6.37
C LEU A 36 1.59 4.16 4.86
N MET A 37 1.81 3.00 4.22
CA MET A 37 1.97 2.89 2.77
C MET A 37 0.67 3.26 2.05
N LEU A 38 -0.48 2.83 2.56
CA LEU A 38 -1.78 3.19 2.01
C LEU A 38 -2.05 4.68 2.14
N ALA A 39 -1.74 5.29 3.28
CA ALA A 39 -1.87 6.73 3.47
C ALA A 39 -1.02 7.51 2.45
N HIS A 40 0.25 7.11 2.30
CA HIS A 40 1.17 7.73 1.35
C HIS A 40 0.66 7.59 -0.10
N ASP A 41 0.35 6.36 -0.51
CA ASP A 41 -0.11 6.08 -1.87
C ASP A 41 -1.43 6.80 -2.19
N LEU A 42 -2.36 6.86 -1.24
CA LEU A 42 -3.62 7.61 -1.37
C LEU A 42 -3.38 9.11 -1.59
N LYS A 43 -2.43 9.71 -0.85
CA LYS A 43 -2.07 11.12 -0.98
C LYS A 43 -1.43 11.44 -2.33
N GLU A 44 -0.60 10.54 -2.86
CA GLU A 44 0.10 10.73 -4.14
C GLU A 44 -0.73 10.32 -5.36
N PHE A 45 -1.74 9.46 -5.18
CA PHE A 45 -2.56 8.90 -6.24
C PHE A 45 -3.09 9.94 -7.25
N PRO A 46 -3.62 11.10 -6.85
CA PRO A 46 -4.15 12.09 -7.80
C PRO A 46 -3.08 12.64 -8.75
N THR A 47 -1.85 12.79 -8.24
CA THR A 47 -0.70 13.28 -9.01
C THR A 47 -0.21 12.20 -9.96
N LEU A 48 -0.10 10.95 -9.49
CA LEU A 48 0.43 9.83 -10.28
C LEU A 48 -0.49 9.40 -11.42
N GLU A 49 -1.81 9.47 -11.22
CA GLU A 49 -2.81 9.03 -12.21
C GLU A 49 -3.43 10.22 -12.97
N CYS A 50 -2.87 11.43 -12.84
CA CYS A 50 -3.36 12.66 -13.47
C CYS A 50 -4.87 12.91 -13.23
N ILE A 51 -5.35 12.61 -12.02
CA ILE A 51 -6.76 12.74 -11.65
C ILE A 51 -7.03 14.12 -11.08
N ALA A 52 -7.94 14.85 -11.70
CA ALA A 52 -8.44 16.11 -11.17
C ALA A 52 -9.46 15.86 -10.05
N LEU A 53 -9.01 15.93 -8.79
CA LEU A 53 -9.91 15.95 -7.64
C LEU A 53 -10.51 17.33 -7.41
N THR A 54 -11.80 17.36 -7.09
CA THR A 54 -12.49 18.55 -6.57
C THR A 54 -11.91 18.98 -5.22
N PRO A 55 -12.10 20.25 -4.79
CA PRO A 55 -11.64 20.71 -3.47
C PRO A 55 -12.17 19.84 -2.31
N GLN A 56 -13.42 19.39 -2.38
CA GLN A 56 -14.00 18.52 -1.36
C GLN A 56 -13.30 17.16 -1.31
N GLN A 57 -13.13 16.50 -2.47
CA GLN A 57 -12.44 15.21 -2.54
C GLN A 57 -10.99 15.29 -2.04
N ARG A 58 -10.32 16.44 -2.22
CA ARG A 58 -8.97 16.65 -1.66
C ARG A 58 -8.99 16.71 -0.13
N LEU A 59 -10.02 17.31 0.46
CA LEU A 59 -10.22 17.33 1.90
C LEU A 59 -10.55 15.94 2.44
N ASP A 60 -11.39 15.18 1.73
CA ASP A 60 -11.76 13.81 2.12
C ASP A 60 -10.53 12.89 2.07
N VAL A 61 -9.75 12.95 0.98
CA VAL A 61 -8.44 12.26 0.86
C VAL A 61 -7.49 12.64 2.00
N LEU A 62 -7.40 13.93 2.33
CA LEU A 62 -6.57 14.40 3.44
C LEU A 62 -7.09 13.86 4.78
N GLY A 63 -8.41 13.78 4.96
CA GLY A 63 -9.06 13.21 6.14
C GLY A 63 -8.68 11.75 6.35
N ILE A 64 -8.81 10.92 5.32
CA ILE A 64 -8.39 9.51 5.36
C ILE A 64 -6.89 9.43 5.66
N TYR A 65 -6.05 10.18 4.94
CA TYR A 65 -4.61 10.23 5.17
C TYR A 65 -4.26 10.50 6.64
N LEU A 66 -4.86 11.55 7.23
CA LEU A 66 -4.61 11.93 8.62
C LEU A 66 -5.04 10.83 9.61
N ARG A 67 -6.17 10.15 9.36
CA ARG A 67 -6.62 9.04 10.22
C ARG A 67 -5.66 7.86 10.15
N LEU A 68 -5.21 7.49 8.96
CA LEU A 68 -4.30 6.37 8.75
C LEU A 68 -2.94 6.61 9.39
N ILE A 69 -2.34 7.80 9.25
CA ILE A 69 -1.05 8.11 9.89
C ILE A 69 -1.16 8.25 11.41
N ASN A 70 -2.32 8.65 11.94
CA ASN A 70 -2.51 8.85 13.37
C ASN A 70 -2.83 7.53 14.10
N ARG A 71 -3.59 6.63 13.45
CA ARG A 71 -3.97 5.33 14.02
C ARG A 71 -2.97 4.23 13.70
N CYS A 72 -2.26 4.36 12.58
CA CYS A 72 -1.40 3.31 12.00
C CYS A 72 -2.14 1.97 11.82
N VAL A 73 -3.45 2.05 11.63
CA VAL A 73 -4.36 0.92 11.41
C VAL A 73 -5.41 1.38 10.40
N VAL A 74 -5.72 0.49 9.45
CA VAL A 74 -6.77 0.71 8.46
C VAL A 74 -8.06 0.05 8.94
N ASN A 75 -9.13 0.83 9.05
CA ASN A 75 -10.46 0.30 9.38
C ASN A 75 -11.29 0.08 8.11
N PRO A 76 -12.33 -0.78 8.15
CA PRO A 76 -13.23 -0.97 7.01
C PRO A 76 -13.87 0.32 6.49
N GLU A 77 -14.14 1.27 7.38
CA GLU A 77 -14.67 2.60 7.03
C GLU A 77 -13.71 3.41 6.16
N ASP A 78 -12.40 3.31 6.41
CA ASP A 78 -11.38 4.01 5.62
C ASP A 78 -11.33 3.45 4.19
N ILE A 79 -11.51 2.14 4.03
CA ILE A 79 -11.58 1.47 2.73
C ILE A 79 -12.87 1.86 2.00
N GLN A 80 -14.03 1.83 2.67
CA GLN A 80 -15.31 2.23 2.06
C GLN A 80 -15.28 3.69 1.59
N GLU A 81 -14.71 4.59 2.39
CA GLU A 81 -14.57 6.00 2.02
C GLU A 81 -13.63 6.15 0.81
N MET A 82 -12.48 5.45 0.82
CA MET A 82 -11.55 5.43 -0.31
C MET A 82 -12.18 4.87 -1.60
N GLU A 83 -12.93 3.77 -1.49
CA GLU A 83 -13.69 3.18 -2.60
C GLU A 83 -14.75 4.14 -3.14
N SER A 84 -15.43 4.89 -2.27
CA SER A 84 -16.41 5.89 -2.70
C SER A 84 -15.77 7.06 -3.45
N LEU A 85 -14.56 7.46 -3.05
CA LEU A 85 -13.83 8.59 -3.65
C LEU A 85 -13.16 8.24 -4.97
N LEU A 86 -12.55 7.04 -5.06
CA LEU A 86 -11.71 6.65 -6.17
C LEU A 86 -12.39 5.63 -7.11
N GLY A 87 -13.41 4.92 -6.63
CA GLY A 87 -13.99 3.75 -7.26
C GLY A 87 -13.27 2.45 -6.87
N ALA A 88 -14.03 1.36 -6.78
CA ALA A 88 -13.57 0.05 -6.29
C ALA A 88 -12.28 -0.46 -6.97
N ASN A 89 -12.18 -0.35 -8.30
CA ASN A 89 -11.00 -0.84 -9.03
C ASN A 89 -9.71 -0.10 -8.64
N LYS A 90 -9.79 1.20 -8.35
CA LYS A 90 -8.62 2.03 -8.00
C LYS A 90 -8.24 1.84 -6.53
N ALA A 91 -9.23 1.78 -5.65
CA ALA A 91 -9.03 1.44 -4.25
C ALA A 91 -8.35 0.06 -4.10
N SER A 92 -8.86 -0.96 -4.77
CA SER A 92 -8.27 -2.30 -4.75
C SER A 92 -6.82 -2.34 -5.26
N ARG A 93 -6.48 -1.54 -6.28
CA ARG A 93 -5.09 -1.37 -6.75
C ARG A 93 -4.19 -0.74 -5.68
N LEU A 94 -4.67 0.30 -5.00
CA LEU A 94 -3.92 0.95 -3.92
C LEU A 94 -3.70 -0.01 -2.75
N GLU A 95 -4.73 -0.74 -2.33
CA GLU A 95 -4.62 -1.72 -1.25
C GLU A 95 -3.62 -2.83 -1.59
N SER A 96 -3.67 -3.35 -2.81
CA SER A 96 -2.75 -4.40 -3.27
C SER A 96 -1.30 -3.91 -3.26
N ASN A 97 -1.07 -2.68 -3.75
CA ASN A 97 0.26 -2.07 -3.78
C ASN A 97 0.79 -1.78 -2.37
N ALA A 98 -0.05 -1.19 -1.51
CA ALA A 98 0.31 -0.91 -0.12
C ALA A 98 0.60 -2.20 0.65
N THR A 99 -0.16 -3.27 0.40
CA THR A 99 0.09 -4.60 0.97
C THR A 99 1.47 -5.10 0.55
N LEU A 100 1.76 -5.10 -0.75
CA LEU A 100 3.06 -5.55 -1.24
C LEU A 100 4.23 -4.76 -0.62
N LYS A 101 4.12 -3.41 -0.60
CA LYS A 101 5.12 -2.54 0.00
C LYS A 101 5.32 -2.81 1.49
N ALA A 102 4.23 -2.98 2.24
CA ALA A 102 4.29 -3.27 3.66
C ALA A 102 5.01 -4.58 3.96
N ARG A 103 4.73 -5.61 3.16
CA ARG A 103 5.40 -6.92 3.28
C ARG A 103 6.89 -6.81 2.98
N LEU A 104 7.26 -6.10 1.91
CA LEU A 104 8.66 -5.90 1.53
C LEU A 104 9.44 -5.12 2.61
N GLU A 105 8.82 -4.10 3.20
CA GLU A 105 9.42 -3.33 4.29
C GLU A 105 9.66 -4.20 5.53
N THR A 106 8.66 -4.99 5.93
CA THR A 106 8.79 -5.93 7.04
C THR A 106 9.88 -6.98 6.78
N ASP A 107 9.95 -7.51 5.56
CA ASP A 107 10.97 -8.49 5.18
C ASP A 107 12.38 -7.88 5.22
N PHE A 108 12.53 -6.65 4.70
CA PHE A 108 13.80 -5.91 4.72
C PHE A 108 14.30 -5.63 6.14
N VAL A 109 13.40 -5.26 7.06
CA VAL A 109 13.77 -4.98 8.46
C VAL A 109 14.12 -6.26 9.23
N ASN A 110 13.55 -7.40 8.84
CA ASN A 110 13.78 -8.67 9.54
C ASN A 110 14.93 -9.52 8.93
N SER A 111 15.51 -9.12 7.79
CA SER A 111 16.63 -9.78 7.13
C SER A 111 17.99 -9.31 7.64
#